data_AF-A0A3B0CK41-F1
#
_entry.id   AF-A0A3B0CK41-F1
#
_cell.length_a   1.000
_cell.length_b   1.000
_cell.length_c   1.000
_cell.angle_alpha   90.00
_cell.angle_beta   90.00
_cell.angle_gamma   90.00
#
_symmetry.space_group_name_H-M   'P 1'
#
loop_
_entity.id
_entity.type
_entity.pdbx_description
1 polymer ?
#
loop_
_entity_poly.entity_id
_entity_poly.type
_entity_poly.pdbx_seq_one_letter_code
_entity_poly.pdbx_strand_id
1 'polypeptide(L)'
;MIILADGSGGIDPAGLTAVERDIYEQKTNSPTPFHFESAEALRFELRLRANIVKAAIALERSHAGFATFSKSRANRNYWKRLDNGGFLLHPNVLPADAIRDIYENGDAYGFECATAIVIVLYKAVLDTIGETAFNRLFGNLQLYSWEHDSDMPLVTQDNNHESFAGDVLYYSNPDYDPRTPQWQGENVVKLTGDRLFGHGIGIEAEDVIIRHLNNHRRPGSKVSAYLFDRITYPDFYAIYRETKAANSGAPYIRRWPDGWIAGRVGSKTQVFTGQPPVLNA
;
A
#
# COMPACT_ATOMS: atom_id res chain seq x y z
N MET A 1 -15.75 -9.02 15.96
CA MET A 1 -15.24 -9.73 17.15
C MET A 1 -13.79 -10.13 16.91
N ILE A 2 -12.87 -9.86 17.82
CA ILE A 2 -11.45 -10.26 17.68
C ILE A 2 -11.23 -11.62 18.36
N ILE A 3 -10.53 -12.53 17.68
CA ILE A 3 -10.20 -13.87 18.18
C ILE A 3 -8.68 -14.06 18.13
N LEU A 4 -8.06 -14.37 19.28
CA LEU A 4 -6.62 -14.63 19.40
C LEU A 4 -6.36 -16.13 19.58
N ALA A 5 -5.50 -16.70 18.74
CA ALA A 5 -5.20 -18.13 18.76
C ALA A 5 -4.24 -18.54 19.91
N ASP A 6 -3.47 -17.59 20.44
CA ASP A 6 -2.53 -17.81 21.55
C ASP A 6 -3.20 -17.93 22.92
N GLY A 7 -4.53 -17.82 22.99
CA GLY A 7 -5.30 -17.88 24.23
C GLY A 7 -5.14 -16.65 25.13
N SER A 8 -4.51 -15.58 24.64
CA SER A 8 -4.43 -14.33 25.40
C SER A 8 -5.80 -13.66 25.50
N GLY A 9 -6.06 -12.98 26.63
CA GLY A 9 -7.34 -12.34 26.94
C GLY A 9 -7.62 -11.04 26.17
N GLY A 10 -6.93 -10.78 25.05
CA GLY A 10 -6.99 -9.54 24.29
C GLY A 10 -5.76 -8.64 24.47
N ILE A 11 -5.85 -7.41 23.97
CA ILE A 11 -4.86 -6.35 24.18
C ILE A 11 -5.47 -5.23 25.03
N ASP A 12 -4.67 -4.62 25.91
CA ASP A 12 -5.10 -3.43 26.68
C ASP A 12 -5.29 -2.21 25.75
N PRO A 13 -6.52 -1.66 25.62
CA PRO A 13 -6.79 -0.50 24.78
C PRO A 13 -6.19 0.81 25.30
N ALA A 14 -5.81 0.90 26.57
CA ALA A 14 -5.26 2.11 27.17
C ALA A 14 -3.92 2.53 26.52
N GLY A 15 -3.13 1.54 26.07
CA GLY A 15 -1.85 1.76 25.38
C GLY A 15 -1.97 2.06 23.88
N LEU A 16 -3.19 2.07 23.32
CA LEU A 16 -3.42 2.34 21.90
C LEU A 16 -3.55 3.83 21.63
N THR A 17 -2.99 4.28 20.51
CA THR A 17 -3.26 5.61 19.93
C THR A 17 -4.74 5.73 19.54
N ALA A 18 -5.20 6.96 19.27
CA ALA A 18 -6.59 7.18 18.89
C ALA A 18 -7.01 6.40 17.63
N VAL A 19 -6.15 6.35 16.61
CA VAL A 19 -6.42 5.60 15.37
C VAL A 19 -6.46 4.09 15.63
N GLU A 20 -5.50 3.56 16.38
CA GLU A 20 -5.46 2.14 16.72
C GLU A 20 -6.67 1.72 17.56
N ARG A 21 -7.08 2.57 18.52
CA ARG A 21 -8.25 2.34 19.37
C ARG A 21 -9.54 2.32 18.57
N ASP A 22 -9.73 3.28 17.68
CA ASP A 22 -10.89 3.35 16.78
C ASP A 22 -11.02 2.06 15.94
N ILE A 23 -9.93 1.62 15.31
CA ILE A 23 -9.91 0.37 14.54
C ILE A 23 -10.18 -0.85 15.44
N TYR A 24 -9.56 -0.89 16.63
CA TYR A 24 -9.73 -1.98 17.58
C TYR A 24 -11.19 -2.10 18.04
N GLU A 25 -11.84 -0.98 18.37
CA GLU A 25 -13.24 -0.93 18.77
C GLU A 25 -14.18 -1.35 17.63
N GLN A 26 -13.94 -0.86 16.41
CA GLN A 26 -14.71 -1.28 15.22
C GLN A 26 -14.59 -2.80 14.97
N LYS A 27 -13.37 -3.36 15.00
CA LYS A 27 -13.15 -4.80 14.84
C LYS A 27 -13.72 -5.62 15.99
N THR A 28 -13.69 -5.10 17.21
CA THR A 28 -14.28 -5.76 18.39
C THR A 28 -15.80 -5.86 18.23
N ASN A 29 -16.44 -4.76 17.84
CA ASN A 29 -17.89 -4.64 17.72
C ASN A 29 -18.46 -5.21 16.40
N SER A 30 -17.61 -5.51 15.41
CA SER A 30 -18.03 -6.10 14.15
C SER A 30 -18.69 -7.49 14.34
N PRO A 31 -19.74 -7.82 13.57
CA PRO A 31 -20.29 -9.17 13.53
C PRO A 31 -19.35 -10.19 12.89
N THR A 32 -18.40 -9.73 12.06
CA THR A 32 -17.39 -10.57 11.43
C THR A 32 -16.25 -10.88 12.41
N PRO A 33 -15.85 -12.16 12.56
CA PRO A 33 -14.69 -12.52 13.38
C PRO A 33 -13.37 -12.19 12.67
N PHE A 34 -12.46 -11.51 13.37
CA PHE A 34 -11.09 -11.25 12.91
C PHE A 34 -10.12 -12.13 13.71
N HIS A 35 -9.43 -13.02 13.03
CA HIS A 35 -8.53 -13.99 13.62
C HIS A 35 -7.08 -13.53 13.58
N PHE A 36 -6.39 -13.61 14.71
CA PHE A 36 -4.97 -13.30 14.82
C PHE A 36 -4.24 -14.45 15.51
N GLU A 37 -3.00 -14.72 15.09
CA GLU A 37 -2.19 -15.77 15.73
C GLU A 37 -1.77 -15.40 17.16
N SER A 38 -1.65 -14.10 17.46
CA SER A 38 -1.23 -13.60 18.75
C SER A 38 -1.65 -12.16 19.00
N ALA A 39 -1.58 -11.74 20.27
CA ALA A 39 -1.72 -10.33 20.64
C ALA A 39 -0.67 -9.42 19.95
N GLU A 40 0.54 -9.93 19.69
CA GLU A 40 1.60 -9.19 18.98
C GLU A 40 1.21 -8.94 17.51
N ALA A 41 0.66 -9.95 16.83
CA ALA A 41 0.17 -9.82 15.45
C ALA A 41 -0.97 -8.79 15.34
N LEU A 42 -1.90 -8.79 16.31
CA LEU A 42 -2.95 -7.78 16.36
C LEU A 42 -2.37 -6.36 16.54
N ARG A 43 -1.45 -6.17 17.50
CA ARG A 43 -0.78 -4.87 17.69
C ARG A 43 -0.02 -4.43 16.44
N PHE A 44 0.58 -5.37 15.72
CA PHE A 44 1.26 -5.09 14.47
C PHE A 44 0.32 -4.54 13.40
N GLU A 45 -0.84 -5.19 13.17
CA GLU A 45 -1.84 -4.71 12.22
C GLU A 45 -2.34 -3.31 12.60
N LEU A 46 -2.72 -3.10 13.86
CA LEU A 46 -3.23 -1.81 14.33
C LEU A 46 -2.20 -0.69 14.09
N ARG A 47 -0.93 -0.94 14.44
CA ARG A 47 0.15 0.03 14.25
C ARG A 47 0.43 0.31 12.77
N LEU A 48 0.42 -0.73 11.92
CA LEU A 48 0.62 -0.54 10.48
C LEU A 48 -0.51 0.30 9.88
N ARG A 49 -1.77 -0.01 10.22
CA ARG A 49 -2.94 0.78 9.79
C ARG A 49 -2.84 2.24 10.24
N ALA A 50 -2.47 2.49 11.49
CA ALA A 50 -2.26 3.85 11.99
C ALA A 50 -1.13 4.59 11.25
N ASN A 51 -0.04 3.88 10.90
CA ASN A 51 1.03 4.43 10.10
C ASN A 51 0.63 4.67 8.63
N ILE A 52 -0.29 3.89 8.05
CA ILE A 52 -0.87 4.17 6.72
C ILE A 52 -1.63 5.50 6.75
N VAL A 53 -2.50 5.70 7.76
CA VAL A 53 -3.22 6.97 7.95
C VAL A 53 -2.24 8.14 8.10
N LYS A 54 -1.22 7.97 8.94
CA LYS A 54 -0.19 8.99 9.14
C LYS A 54 0.59 9.29 7.85
N ALA A 55 0.94 8.27 7.08
CA ALA A 55 1.65 8.41 5.82
C ALA A 55 0.79 9.07 4.74
N ALA A 56 -0.50 8.77 4.64
CA ALA A 56 -1.42 9.46 3.73
C ALA A 56 -1.48 10.97 4.04
N ILE A 57 -1.67 11.32 5.32
CA ILE A 57 -1.71 12.72 5.77
C ILE A 57 -0.37 13.43 5.52
N ALA A 58 0.75 12.74 5.76
CA ALA A 58 2.07 13.30 5.53
C ALA A 58 2.36 13.51 4.03
N LEU A 59 1.83 12.64 3.16
CA LEU A 59 2.03 12.77 1.72
C LEU A 59 1.31 14.00 1.18
N GLU A 60 0.07 14.23 1.60
CA GLU A 60 -0.67 15.46 1.26
C GLU A 60 0.11 16.72 1.68
N ARG A 61 0.69 16.70 2.89
CA ARG A 61 1.48 17.82 3.43
C ARG A 61 2.84 18.01 2.76
N SER A 62 3.34 16.99 2.04
CA SER A 62 4.63 17.06 1.35
C SER A 62 4.59 17.92 0.09
N HIS A 63 3.39 18.24 -0.40
CA HIS A 63 3.16 18.92 -1.69
C HIS A 63 3.62 18.12 -2.93
N ALA A 64 3.85 16.81 -2.80
CA ALA A 64 4.01 15.92 -3.94
C ALA A 64 2.82 16.06 -4.89
N GLY A 65 3.10 16.40 -6.15
CA GLY A 65 2.05 16.75 -7.12
C GLY A 65 1.40 15.53 -7.78
N PHE A 66 0.16 15.67 -8.22
CA PHE A 66 -0.40 14.73 -9.19
C PHE A 66 0.31 14.87 -10.54
N ALA A 67 0.62 13.73 -11.19
CA ALA A 67 1.05 13.69 -12.57
C ALA A 67 0.66 12.36 -13.23
N THR A 68 0.25 12.42 -14.50
CA THR A 68 0.11 11.20 -15.31
C THR A 68 1.46 10.50 -15.46
N PHE A 69 1.47 9.19 -15.75
CA PHE A 69 2.72 8.44 -15.97
C PHE A 69 3.68 9.10 -16.98
N SER A 70 3.15 9.63 -18.09
CA SER A 70 3.93 10.35 -19.10
C SER A 70 4.59 11.64 -18.60
N LYS A 71 4.05 12.24 -17.53
CA LYS A 71 4.52 13.49 -16.92
C LYS A 71 5.11 13.29 -15.52
N SER A 72 5.25 12.04 -15.07
CA SER A 72 5.76 11.74 -13.74
C SER A 72 7.18 12.29 -13.57
N ARG A 73 7.54 12.62 -12.33
CA ARG A 73 8.86 13.13 -11.97
C ARG A 73 9.23 12.67 -10.57
N ALA A 74 10.51 12.50 -10.33
CA ALA A 74 11.07 12.12 -9.05
C ALA A 74 12.46 12.74 -8.88
N ASN A 75 12.92 12.86 -7.63
CA ASN A 75 14.26 13.30 -7.33
C ASN A 75 15.30 12.33 -7.91
N ARG A 76 16.14 12.82 -8.82
CA ARG A 76 17.12 12.02 -9.57
C ARG A 76 18.28 11.52 -8.73
N ASN A 77 18.45 12.03 -7.51
CA ASN A 77 19.45 11.51 -6.57
C ASN A 77 19.06 10.12 -6.05
N TYR A 78 17.76 9.83 -5.98
CA TYR A 78 17.22 8.60 -5.41
C TYR A 78 16.65 7.67 -6.48
N TRP A 79 16.02 8.24 -7.52
CA TRP A 79 15.20 7.51 -8.46
C TRP A 79 15.58 7.73 -9.93
N LYS A 80 15.64 6.63 -10.69
CA LYS A 80 15.57 6.64 -12.14
C LYS A 80 14.12 6.54 -12.60
N ARG A 81 13.60 7.59 -13.23
CA ARG A 81 12.32 7.50 -13.94
C ARG A 81 12.45 6.61 -15.18
N LEU A 82 11.55 5.63 -15.30
CA LEU A 82 11.44 4.69 -16.40
C LEU A 82 10.51 5.24 -17.50
N ASP A 83 10.58 4.66 -18.70
CA ASP A 83 9.79 5.10 -19.86
C ASP A 83 8.28 4.94 -19.64
N ASN A 84 7.88 3.92 -18.86
CA ASN A 84 6.49 3.73 -18.46
C ASN A 84 6.02 4.74 -17.40
N GLY A 85 6.91 5.60 -16.87
CA GLY A 85 6.59 6.58 -15.83
C GLY A 85 6.81 6.12 -14.40
N GLY A 86 7.22 4.86 -14.18
CA GLY A 86 7.61 4.36 -12.85
C GLY A 86 8.98 4.87 -12.40
N PHE A 87 9.31 4.65 -11.13
CA PHE A 87 10.55 5.07 -10.50
C PHE A 87 11.32 3.85 -10.01
N LEU A 88 12.50 3.63 -10.55
CA LEU A 88 13.41 2.58 -10.12
C LEU A 88 14.46 3.16 -9.17
N LEU A 89 14.61 2.57 -7.98
CA LEU A 89 15.61 2.96 -7.01
C LEU A 89 17.04 2.81 -7.57
N HIS A 90 17.92 3.76 -7.26
CA HIS A 90 19.33 3.64 -7.63
C HIS A 90 20.06 2.55 -6.83
N PRO A 91 21.00 1.80 -7.44
CA PRO A 91 21.59 0.57 -6.88
C PRO A 91 22.48 0.75 -5.62
N ASN A 92 22.61 1.95 -5.06
CA ASN A 92 23.37 2.23 -3.83
C ASN A 92 22.62 3.16 -2.88
N VAL A 93 21.34 3.38 -3.11
CA VAL A 93 20.49 4.23 -2.27
C VAL A 93 19.72 3.33 -1.33
N LEU A 94 19.65 3.70 -0.04
CA LEU A 94 18.83 2.97 0.93
C LEU A 94 17.34 3.20 0.62
N PRO A 95 16.52 2.13 0.51
CA PRO A 95 15.09 2.27 0.25
C PRO A 95 14.39 3.21 1.23
N ALA A 96 14.74 3.15 2.52
CA ALA A 96 14.18 4.01 3.55
C ALA A 96 14.44 5.50 3.29
N ASP A 97 15.65 5.85 2.86
CA ASP A 97 16.02 7.24 2.58
C ASP A 97 15.29 7.75 1.34
N ALA A 98 15.19 6.92 0.29
CA ALA A 98 14.47 7.27 -0.93
C ALA A 98 12.97 7.48 -0.70
N ILE A 99 12.36 6.66 0.17
CA ILE A 99 10.96 6.83 0.56
C ILE A 99 10.79 8.10 1.39
N ARG A 100 11.65 8.37 2.39
CA ARG A 100 11.57 9.59 3.20
C ARG A 100 11.75 10.86 2.37
N ASP A 101 12.63 10.84 1.38
CA ASP A 101 12.87 11.99 0.48
C ASP A 101 11.59 12.44 -0.24
N ILE A 102 10.67 11.53 -0.57
CA ILE A 102 9.37 11.87 -1.18
C ILE A 102 8.55 12.77 -0.23
N TYR A 103 8.61 12.51 1.07
CA TYR A 103 7.86 13.26 2.08
C TYR A 103 8.54 14.57 2.48
N GLU A 104 9.87 14.60 2.43
CA GLU A 104 10.68 15.76 2.82
C GLU A 104 10.85 16.77 1.68
N ASN A 105 10.89 16.29 0.42
CA ASN A 105 11.13 17.08 -0.78
C ASN A 105 10.01 16.90 -1.82
N GLY A 106 8.75 16.82 -1.37
CA GLY A 106 7.60 16.44 -2.20
C GLY A 106 7.44 17.27 -3.47
N ASP A 107 7.78 18.56 -3.48
CA ASP A 107 7.75 19.41 -4.68
C ASP A 107 8.59 18.85 -5.86
N ALA A 108 9.67 18.11 -5.57
CA ALA A 108 10.51 17.44 -6.57
C ALA A 108 9.82 16.23 -7.23
N TYR A 109 8.66 15.83 -6.71
CA TYR A 109 7.92 14.65 -7.10
C TYR A 109 6.58 14.98 -7.74
N GLY A 110 6.20 14.13 -8.69
CA GLY A 110 4.83 14.05 -9.12
C GLY A 110 4.53 12.73 -9.80
N PHE A 111 3.40 12.14 -9.44
CA PHE A 111 3.05 10.76 -9.81
C PHE A 111 1.54 10.54 -9.75
N GLU A 112 1.12 9.39 -10.25
CA GLU A 112 -0.28 8.98 -10.42
C GLU A 112 -0.87 8.54 -9.06
N CYS A 113 -2.20 8.51 -8.90
CA CYS A 113 -2.82 8.13 -7.63
C CYS A 113 -2.48 6.69 -7.22
N ALA A 114 -2.35 5.76 -8.18
CA ALA A 114 -1.90 4.40 -7.92
C ALA A 114 -0.47 4.33 -7.38
N THR A 115 0.44 5.16 -7.91
CA THR A 115 1.80 5.27 -7.38
C THR A 115 1.79 5.87 -5.96
N ALA A 116 0.91 6.85 -5.71
CA ALA A 116 0.78 7.48 -4.41
C ALA A 116 0.36 6.49 -3.31
N ILE A 117 -0.61 5.61 -3.60
CA ILE A 117 -0.99 4.54 -2.67
C ILE A 117 0.22 3.66 -2.33
N VAL A 118 0.96 3.19 -3.34
CA VAL A 118 2.15 2.36 -3.13
C VAL A 118 3.18 3.07 -2.24
N ILE A 119 3.44 4.37 -2.47
CA ILE A 119 4.33 5.19 -1.63
C ILE A 119 3.83 5.26 -0.19
N VAL A 120 2.53 5.51 0.03
CA VAL A 120 1.92 5.54 1.36
C VAL A 120 2.12 4.21 2.09
N LEU A 121 1.88 3.09 1.41
CA LEU A 121 2.04 1.76 2.00
C LEU A 121 3.51 1.48 2.37
N TYR A 122 4.46 1.80 1.49
CA TYR A 122 5.88 1.65 1.81
C TYR A 122 6.32 2.53 2.97
N LYS A 123 5.88 3.78 3.03
CA LYS A 123 6.17 4.66 4.16
C LYS A 123 5.60 4.12 5.47
N ALA A 124 4.38 3.60 5.43
CA ALA A 124 3.74 3.02 6.60
C ALA A 124 4.47 1.76 7.09
N VAL A 125 4.90 0.91 6.18
CA VAL A 125 5.70 -0.29 6.50
C VAL A 125 7.04 0.14 7.09
N LEU A 126 7.76 1.08 6.47
CA LEU A 126 9.00 1.65 7.00
C LEU A 126 8.84 2.14 8.45
N ASP A 127 7.79 2.91 8.73
CA ASP A 127 7.52 3.45 10.07
C ASP A 127 7.07 2.39 11.08
N THR A 128 6.65 1.23 10.62
CA THR A 128 6.20 0.11 11.46
C THR A 128 7.35 -0.83 11.80
N ILE A 129 8.18 -1.19 10.82
CA ILE A 129 9.18 -2.25 10.95
C ILE A 129 10.59 -1.70 11.19
N GLY A 130 10.79 -0.39 10.97
CA GLY A 130 12.06 0.28 11.11
C GLY A 130 12.97 0.11 9.90
N GLU A 131 13.95 1.01 9.81
CA GLU A 131 14.85 1.15 8.67
C GLU A 131 15.65 -0.11 8.33
N THR A 132 16.23 -0.77 9.34
CA THR A 132 17.07 -1.97 9.14
C THR A 132 16.29 -3.10 8.48
N ALA A 133 15.07 -3.37 8.95
CA ALA A 133 14.22 -4.41 8.37
C ALA A 133 13.72 -3.98 6.99
N PHE A 134 13.29 -2.72 6.84
CA PHE A 134 12.79 -2.18 5.58
C PHE A 134 13.83 -2.25 4.45
N ASN A 135 15.05 -1.77 4.71
CA ASN A 135 16.14 -1.79 3.72
C ASN A 135 16.52 -3.22 3.31
N ARG A 136 16.37 -4.20 4.21
CA ARG A 136 16.61 -5.62 3.90
C ARG A 136 15.50 -6.20 3.01
N LEU A 137 14.24 -5.87 3.28
CA LEU A 137 13.09 -6.43 2.57
C LEU A 137 12.90 -5.80 1.18
N PHE A 138 13.20 -4.50 1.01
CA PHE A 138 12.85 -3.73 -0.18
C PHE A 138 14.05 -3.18 -0.96
N GLY A 139 15.16 -3.92 -1.01
CA GLY A 139 16.44 -3.45 -1.58
C GLY A 139 16.45 -3.10 -3.07
N ASN A 140 15.45 -3.51 -3.86
CA ASN A 140 15.34 -3.23 -5.31
C ASN A 140 14.01 -2.55 -5.66
N LEU A 141 13.63 -1.56 -4.86
CA LEU A 141 12.32 -0.92 -4.92
C LEU A 141 12.02 -0.29 -6.30
N GLN A 142 10.82 -0.55 -6.81
CA GLN A 142 10.27 0.10 -7.99
C GLN A 142 8.86 0.61 -7.71
N LEU A 143 8.64 1.92 -7.86
CA LEU A 143 7.33 2.55 -7.67
C LEU A 143 6.64 2.72 -9.02
N TYR A 144 5.44 2.18 -9.21
CA TYR A 144 4.69 2.39 -10.46
C TYR A 144 3.17 2.33 -10.24
N SER A 145 2.60 1.13 -10.16
CA SER A 145 1.20 0.86 -9.86
C SER A 145 1.13 -0.48 -9.12
N TRP A 146 0.16 -0.66 -8.23
CA TRP A 146 0.02 -1.90 -7.46
C TRP A 146 -0.20 -3.14 -8.35
N GLU A 147 -0.68 -2.98 -9.58
CA GLU A 147 -0.84 -4.08 -10.55
C GLU A 147 0.50 -4.64 -11.06
N HIS A 148 1.59 -3.92 -10.80
CA HIS A 148 2.93 -4.22 -11.30
C HIS A 148 4.03 -4.21 -10.22
N ASP A 149 3.68 -3.89 -8.97
CA ASP A 149 4.61 -3.97 -7.84
C ASP A 149 4.54 -5.37 -7.23
N SER A 150 5.58 -6.17 -7.45
CA SER A 150 5.65 -7.56 -6.98
C SER A 150 6.04 -7.68 -5.50
N ASP A 151 6.49 -6.61 -4.87
CA ASP A 151 7.25 -6.70 -3.61
C ASP A 151 6.41 -6.34 -2.37
N MET A 152 5.31 -5.59 -2.52
CA MET A 152 4.36 -5.33 -1.44
C MET A 152 3.23 -6.38 -1.43
N PRO A 153 3.11 -7.22 -0.40
CA PRO A 153 2.01 -8.18 -0.34
C PRO A 153 0.71 -7.45 -0.01
N LEU A 154 -0.26 -7.51 -0.92
CA LEU A 154 -1.57 -6.88 -0.80
C LEU A 154 -2.67 -7.95 -0.81
N VAL A 155 -3.67 -7.76 0.04
CA VAL A 155 -4.93 -8.51 0.01
C VAL A 155 -5.99 -7.61 -0.60
N THR A 156 -6.74 -8.15 -1.55
CA THR A 156 -7.93 -7.51 -2.13
C THR A 156 -9.11 -8.42 -1.93
N GLN A 157 -10.21 -7.87 -1.43
CA GLN A 157 -11.47 -8.58 -1.25
C GLN A 157 -12.61 -7.73 -1.80
N ASP A 158 -13.58 -8.42 -2.39
CA ASP A 158 -14.89 -7.82 -2.70
C ASP A 158 -15.71 -7.80 -1.39
N ASN A 159 -16.60 -6.81 -1.22
CA ASN A 159 -17.24 -6.39 0.04
C ASN A 159 -16.46 -5.31 0.82
N ASN A 160 -16.81 -4.05 0.56
CA ASN A 160 -16.29 -2.86 1.25
C ASN A 160 -17.07 -2.46 2.52
N HIS A 161 -18.13 -3.20 2.88
CA HIS A 161 -19.05 -2.83 3.97
C HIS A 161 -18.38 -2.87 5.36
N GLU A 162 -17.25 -3.57 5.50
CA GLU A 162 -16.40 -3.55 6.68
C GLU A 162 -15.00 -3.03 6.34
N SER A 163 -14.90 -1.72 6.07
CA SER A 163 -13.65 -1.01 5.87
C SER A 163 -13.20 -0.24 7.12
N PHE A 164 -11.90 -0.20 7.35
CA PHE A 164 -11.24 0.41 8.49
C PHE A 164 -10.24 1.48 8.04
N ALA A 165 -9.84 2.35 8.96
CA ALA A 165 -8.77 3.30 8.67
C ALA A 165 -7.47 2.55 8.25
N GLY A 166 -6.80 3.09 7.23
CA GLY A 166 -5.65 2.49 6.58
C GLY A 166 -5.99 1.54 5.42
N ASP A 167 -7.26 1.27 5.15
CA ASP A 167 -7.65 0.53 3.93
C ASP A 167 -7.61 1.44 2.69
N VAL A 168 -7.33 0.82 1.55
CA VAL A 168 -7.42 1.45 0.23
C VAL A 168 -8.77 1.10 -0.39
N LEU A 169 -9.49 2.14 -0.79
CA LEU A 169 -10.79 2.05 -1.46
C LEU A 169 -10.68 2.61 -2.88
N TYR A 170 -11.63 2.27 -3.74
CA TYR A 170 -11.68 2.78 -5.10
C TYR A 170 -13.04 3.41 -5.41
N TYR A 171 -13.04 4.65 -5.87
CA TYR A 171 -14.22 5.32 -6.40
C TYR A 171 -14.23 5.21 -7.91
N SER A 172 -15.21 4.50 -8.47
CA SER A 172 -15.35 4.35 -9.91
C SER A 172 -16.08 5.54 -10.51
N ASN A 173 -15.61 6.04 -11.65
CA ASN A 173 -16.29 7.03 -12.48
C ASN A 173 -16.64 6.41 -13.84
N PRO A 174 -17.74 5.66 -13.95
CA PRO A 174 -18.02 4.83 -15.13
C PRO A 174 -18.23 5.62 -16.42
N ASP A 175 -18.62 6.89 -16.29
CA ASP A 175 -18.96 7.78 -17.38
C ASP A 175 -17.92 8.90 -17.57
N TYR A 176 -16.67 8.68 -17.15
CA TYR A 176 -15.57 9.62 -17.33
C TYR A 176 -15.42 10.08 -18.80
N ASP A 177 -14.91 11.28 -19.01
CA ASP A 177 -14.60 11.79 -20.35
C ASP A 177 -13.39 11.03 -20.94
N PRO A 178 -13.52 10.33 -22.09
CA PRO A 178 -12.42 9.57 -22.68
C PRO A 178 -11.17 10.39 -23.03
N ARG A 179 -11.29 11.73 -23.10
CA ARG A 179 -10.16 12.64 -23.30
C ARG A 179 -9.31 12.84 -22.05
N THR A 180 -9.84 12.47 -20.89
CA THR A 180 -9.18 12.54 -19.57
C THR A 180 -9.30 11.19 -18.85
N PRO A 181 -8.67 10.12 -19.37
CA PRO A 181 -8.79 8.77 -18.83
C PRO A 181 -8.28 8.61 -17.40
N GLN A 182 -7.43 9.53 -16.92
CA GLN A 182 -7.01 9.58 -15.53
C GLN A 182 -8.16 9.79 -14.54
N TRP A 183 -9.34 10.24 -15.00
CA TRP A 183 -10.52 10.43 -14.16
C TRP A 183 -11.52 9.28 -14.22
N GLN A 184 -11.10 8.11 -14.69
CA GLN A 184 -11.93 6.89 -14.69
C GLN A 184 -12.26 6.39 -13.26
N GLY A 185 -11.54 6.88 -12.26
CA GLY A 185 -11.81 6.66 -10.86
C GLY A 185 -10.71 7.26 -10.00
N GLU A 186 -10.77 6.99 -8.70
CA GLU A 186 -9.77 7.45 -7.74
C GLU A 186 -9.53 6.39 -6.68
N ASN A 187 -8.24 6.15 -6.39
CA ASN A 187 -7.84 5.34 -5.24
C ASN A 187 -7.71 6.24 -4.03
N VAL A 188 -8.29 5.83 -2.92
CA VAL A 188 -8.24 6.61 -1.70
C VAL A 188 -7.78 5.77 -0.52
N VAL A 189 -7.05 6.39 0.40
CA VAL A 189 -6.79 5.81 1.72
C VAL A 189 -7.89 6.26 2.67
N LYS A 190 -8.59 5.32 3.28
CA LYS A 190 -9.56 5.60 4.36
C LYS A 190 -8.83 6.09 5.60
N LEU A 191 -9.20 7.26 6.10
CA LEU A 191 -8.68 7.79 7.36
C LEU A 191 -9.69 7.51 8.49
N THR A 192 -9.43 8.02 9.69
CA THR A 192 -10.40 7.96 10.79
C THR A 192 -11.58 8.89 10.53
N GLY A 193 -12.79 8.46 10.94
CA GLY A 193 -14.03 9.18 10.64
C GLY A 193 -14.34 9.17 9.14
N ASP A 194 -15.03 10.22 8.68
CA ASP A 194 -15.52 10.32 7.29
C ASP A 194 -14.54 11.08 6.38
N ARG A 195 -13.25 10.74 6.46
CA ARG A 195 -12.18 11.39 5.69
C ARG A 195 -11.41 10.39 4.85
N LEU A 196 -11.07 10.81 3.65
CA LEU A 196 -10.40 10.03 2.62
C LEU A 196 -9.23 10.85 2.08
N PHE A 197 -8.08 10.23 1.88
CA PHE A 197 -6.97 10.83 1.13
C PHE A 197 -7.01 10.33 -0.31
N GLY A 198 -7.23 11.21 -1.28
CA GLY A 198 -7.10 10.94 -2.71
C GLY A 198 -6.00 11.82 -3.32
N HIS A 199 -5.00 11.22 -3.96
CA HIS A 199 -3.82 11.96 -4.41
C HIS A 199 -4.15 12.87 -5.61
N GLY A 200 -3.98 14.18 -5.43
CA GLY A 200 -4.38 15.18 -6.41
C GLY A 200 -5.76 15.80 -6.16
N ILE A 201 -6.57 15.20 -5.27
CA ILE A 201 -7.83 15.78 -4.78
C ILE A 201 -7.62 16.37 -3.37
N GLY A 202 -6.89 15.66 -2.51
CA GLY A 202 -6.58 16.05 -1.14
C GLY A 202 -7.23 15.14 -0.10
N ILE A 203 -7.32 15.65 1.14
CA ILE A 203 -8.02 14.97 2.24
C ILE A 203 -9.44 15.51 2.35
N GLU A 204 -10.40 14.70 1.92
CA GLU A 204 -11.77 15.14 1.70
C GLU A 204 -12.79 14.12 2.21
N ALA A 205 -14.06 14.53 2.27
CA ALA A 205 -15.18 13.62 2.49
C ALA A 205 -15.58 12.92 1.18
N GLU A 206 -16.28 11.79 1.30
CA GLU A 206 -16.75 10.98 0.16
C GLU A 206 -17.54 11.79 -0.88
N ASP A 207 -18.43 12.68 -0.45
CA ASP A 207 -19.26 13.47 -1.35
C ASP A 207 -18.43 14.44 -2.21
N VAL A 208 -17.28 14.90 -1.69
CA VAL A 208 -16.34 15.75 -2.42
C VAL A 208 -15.55 14.93 -3.45
N ILE A 209 -15.09 13.72 -3.09
CA ILE A 209 -14.44 12.79 -4.04
C ILE A 209 -15.39 12.47 -5.20
N ILE A 210 -16.62 12.07 -4.91
CA ILE A 210 -17.64 11.76 -5.92
C ILE A 210 -17.93 12.97 -6.80
N ARG A 211 -18.04 14.17 -6.22
CA ARG A 211 -18.29 15.41 -6.97
C ARG A 211 -17.13 15.75 -7.89
N HIS A 212 -15.89 15.58 -7.42
CA HIS A 212 -14.70 15.83 -8.23
C HIS A 212 -14.63 14.91 -9.45
N LEU A 213 -14.91 13.61 -9.27
CA LEU A 213 -15.01 12.65 -10.37
C LEU A 213 -16.17 12.98 -11.32
N ASN A 214 -17.33 13.33 -10.78
CA ASN A 214 -18.52 13.68 -11.57
C ASN A 214 -18.34 14.90 -12.47
N ASN A 215 -17.46 15.83 -12.09
CA ASN A 215 -17.09 17.00 -12.89
C ASN A 215 -16.24 16.66 -14.12
N HIS A 216 -15.70 15.44 -14.19
CA HIS A 216 -14.85 14.92 -15.27
C HIS A 216 -15.56 13.85 -16.11
N ARG A 217 -16.90 13.84 -16.10
CA ARG A 217 -17.70 12.95 -16.94
C ARG A 217 -17.87 13.49 -18.35
N ARG A 218 -18.18 12.59 -19.29
CA ARG A 218 -18.60 12.97 -20.64
C ARG A 218 -19.84 13.89 -20.60
N PRO A 219 -19.98 14.86 -21.53
CA PRO A 219 -21.11 15.77 -21.56
C PRO A 219 -22.46 15.05 -21.54
N GLY A 220 -23.39 15.55 -20.71
CA GLY A 220 -24.76 15.01 -20.60
C GLY A 220 -24.89 13.74 -19.76
N SER A 221 -23.82 13.22 -19.16
CA SER A 221 -23.92 12.04 -18.29
C SER A 221 -24.77 12.31 -17.04
N LYS A 222 -25.58 11.31 -16.68
CA LYS A 222 -26.37 11.25 -15.44
C LYS A 222 -25.92 10.14 -14.50
N VAL A 223 -24.93 9.33 -14.90
CA VAL A 223 -24.41 8.22 -14.08
C VAL A 223 -23.35 8.79 -13.13
N SER A 224 -23.61 8.73 -11.83
CA SER A 224 -22.66 9.25 -10.83
C SER A 224 -21.48 8.29 -10.67
N ALA A 225 -20.33 8.85 -10.31
CA ALA A 225 -19.28 8.11 -9.64
C ALA A 225 -19.80 7.51 -8.32
N TYR A 226 -19.21 6.40 -7.90
CA TYR A 226 -19.63 5.62 -6.73
C TYR A 226 -18.46 4.84 -6.12
N LEU A 227 -18.57 4.51 -4.83
CA LEU A 227 -17.60 3.63 -4.18
C LEU A 227 -17.73 2.21 -4.78
N PHE A 228 -16.66 1.72 -5.37
CA PHE A 228 -16.59 0.38 -5.92
C PHE A 228 -16.55 -0.64 -4.77
N ASP A 229 -17.21 -1.78 -4.95
CA ASP A 229 -17.34 -2.81 -3.91
C ASP A 229 -16.08 -3.67 -3.77
N ARG A 230 -14.98 -3.00 -3.40
CA ARG A 230 -13.66 -3.59 -3.25
C ARG A 230 -12.84 -2.82 -2.24
N ILE A 231 -12.08 -3.57 -1.47
CA ILE A 231 -11.14 -3.03 -0.50
C ILE A 231 -9.80 -3.73 -0.66
N THR A 232 -8.73 -2.95 -0.59
CA THR A 232 -7.35 -3.43 -0.67
C THR A 232 -6.57 -2.97 0.55
N TYR A 233 -5.75 -3.84 1.13
CA TYR A 233 -4.91 -3.52 2.28
C TYR A 233 -3.64 -4.37 2.26
N PRO A 234 -2.57 -3.96 2.97
CA PRO A 234 -1.39 -4.80 3.10
C PRO A 234 -1.71 -6.13 3.77
N ASP A 235 -1.10 -7.22 3.32
CA ASP A 235 -1.13 -8.47 4.06
C ASP A 235 -0.32 -8.30 5.37
N PHE A 236 -1.00 -7.81 6.41
CA PHE A 236 -0.42 -7.53 7.71
C PHE A 236 0.30 -8.73 8.29
N TYR A 237 -0.25 -9.93 8.06
CA TYR A 237 0.29 -11.18 8.55
C TYR A 237 1.60 -11.54 7.84
N ALA A 238 1.62 -11.47 6.51
CA ALA A 238 2.83 -11.71 5.73
C ALA A 238 3.95 -10.73 6.13
N ILE A 239 3.64 -9.43 6.21
CA ILE A 239 4.64 -8.41 6.57
C ILE A 239 5.16 -8.62 7.99
N TYR A 240 4.27 -8.95 8.95
CA TYR A 240 4.66 -9.28 10.31
C TYR A 240 5.66 -10.44 10.36
N ARG A 241 5.37 -11.53 9.65
CA ARG A 241 6.26 -12.71 9.59
C ARG A 241 7.60 -12.41 8.96
N GLU A 242 7.61 -11.71 7.82
CA GLU A 242 8.85 -11.30 7.15
C GLU A 242 9.69 -10.39 8.04
N THR A 243 9.05 -9.50 8.80
CA THR A 243 9.73 -8.63 9.77
C THR A 243 10.39 -9.44 10.89
N LYS A 244 9.70 -10.43 11.46
CA LYS A 244 10.27 -11.32 12.50
C LYS A 244 11.46 -12.11 11.95
N ALA A 245 11.37 -12.60 10.71
CA ALA A 245 12.48 -13.31 10.06
C ALA A 245 13.68 -12.38 9.81
N ALA A 246 13.45 -11.19 9.29
CA ALA A 246 14.48 -10.18 9.04
C ALA A 246 15.21 -9.78 10.34
N ASN A 247 14.47 -9.56 11.43
CA ASN A 247 15.07 -9.20 12.73
C ASN A 247 15.82 -10.34 13.40
N SER A 248 15.45 -11.60 13.13
CA SER A 248 16.12 -12.78 13.69
C SER A 248 17.42 -13.14 12.96
N GLY A 249 17.80 -12.40 11.91
CA GLY A 249 18.97 -12.72 11.09
C GLY A 249 18.80 -13.96 10.21
N ALA A 250 17.59 -14.53 10.16
CA ALA A 250 17.28 -15.63 9.27
C ALA A 250 17.40 -15.17 7.81
N PRO A 251 17.87 -16.02 6.89
CA PRO A 251 17.92 -15.66 5.47
C PRO A 251 16.52 -15.32 4.99
N TYR A 252 16.36 -14.15 4.37
CA TYR A 252 15.15 -13.79 3.66
C TYR A 252 14.95 -14.79 2.51
N ILE A 253 13.95 -15.67 2.63
CA ILE A 253 13.57 -16.58 1.56
C ILE A 253 12.43 -15.90 0.82
N ARG A 254 12.75 -15.19 -0.26
CA ARG A 254 11.75 -14.68 -1.21
C ARG A 254 10.89 -15.86 -1.66
N ARG A 255 9.62 -15.91 -1.26
CA ARG A 255 8.66 -16.90 -1.76
C ARG A 255 8.19 -16.43 -3.13
N TRP A 256 8.69 -17.09 -4.17
CA TRP A 256 8.27 -16.87 -5.54
C TRP A 256 6.95 -17.61 -5.82
N PRO A 257 6.19 -17.23 -6.87
CA PRO A 257 5.02 -17.99 -7.30
C PRO A 257 5.35 -19.47 -7.53
N ASP A 258 4.38 -20.36 -7.32
CA ASP A 258 4.56 -21.80 -7.54
C ASP A 258 5.12 -22.08 -8.95
N GLY A 259 6.18 -22.91 -9.03
CA GLY A 259 6.88 -23.25 -10.28
C GLY A 259 8.14 -22.43 -10.58
N TRP A 260 8.50 -21.48 -9.72
CA TRP A 260 9.72 -20.68 -9.83
C TRP A 260 10.80 -21.24 -8.89
N ILE A 261 11.94 -21.62 -9.46
CA ILE A 261 13.09 -22.10 -8.69
C ILE A 261 14.19 -21.06 -8.81
N ALA A 262 14.61 -20.48 -7.68
CA ALA A 262 15.77 -19.62 -7.63
C ALA A 262 16.98 -20.40 -7.08
N GLY A 263 18.08 -20.39 -7.81
CA GLY A 263 19.35 -20.97 -7.42
C GLY A 263 20.43 -19.89 -7.30
N ARG A 264 21.31 -20.01 -6.30
CA ARG A 264 22.45 -19.11 -6.15
C ARG A 264 23.67 -19.72 -6.84
N VAL A 265 24.23 -19.01 -7.82
CA VAL A 265 25.51 -19.36 -8.47
C VAL A 265 26.51 -18.24 -8.19
N GLY A 266 27.42 -18.48 -7.24
CA GLY A 266 28.35 -17.46 -6.75
C GLY A 266 27.65 -16.31 -6.02
N SER A 267 27.93 -15.07 -6.42
CA SER A 267 27.32 -13.86 -5.85
C SER A 267 26.01 -13.43 -6.55
N LYS A 268 25.56 -14.16 -7.57
CA LYS A 268 24.35 -13.83 -8.33
C LYS A 268 23.25 -14.85 -8.07
N THR A 269 22.03 -14.34 -7.91
CA THR A 269 20.80 -15.16 -7.86
C THR A 269 20.29 -15.33 -9.27
N GLN A 270 20.13 -16.58 -9.72
CA GLN A 270 19.49 -16.91 -11.00
C GLN A 270 18.11 -17.49 -10.73
N VAL A 271 17.16 -17.12 -11.59
CA VAL A 271 15.75 -17.52 -11.47
C VAL A 271 15.41 -18.37 -12.68
N PHE A 272 14.89 -19.57 -12.41
CA PHE A 272 14.44 -20.51 -13.42
C PHE A 272 12.93 -20.67 -13.32
N THR A 273 12.25 -20.52 -14.44
CA THR A 273 10.84 -20.92 -14.61
C THR A 273 10.85 -22.36 -15.11
N GLY A 274 10.50 -23.33 -14.27
CA GLY A 274 10.60 -24.75 -14.61
C GLY A 274 9.26 -25.46 -14.55
N GLN A 275 8.75 -25.92 -15.70
CA GLN A 275 8.21 -27.29 -15.69
C GLN A 275 9.40 -28.25 -15.51
N PRO A 276 9.28 -29.30 -14.67
CA PRO A 276 10.38 -30.22 -14.43
C PRO A 276 10.80 -30.89 -15.76
N PRO A 277 12.11 -31.01 -16.04
CA PRO A 277 12.56 -31.78 -17.19
C PRO A 277 12.17 -33.25 -17.00
N VAL A 278 11.42 -33.79 -17.96
CA VAL A 278 11.19 -35.23 -18.10
C VAL A 278 12.55 -35.85 -18.44
N LEU A 279 13.17 -36.52 -17.48
CA LEU A 279 14.32 -37.38 -17.73
C LEU A 279 13.82 -38.61 -18.49
N ASN A 280 13.99 -38.62 -19.82
CA ASN A 280 13.94 -39.85 -20.58
C ASN A 280 15.31 -40.54 -20.45
N ALA A 281 15.26 -41.80 -20.01
CA ALA A 281 16.39 -42.72 -19.97
C ALA A 281 16.91 -43.06 -21.38
#